data_AF-A0AA39TEA7-F1
#
_entry.id   AF-A0AA39TEA7-F1
#
_cell.length_a   1.000
_cell.length_b   1.000
_cell.length_c   1.000
_cell.angle_alpha   90.00
_cell.angle_beta   90.00
_cell.angle_gamma   90.00
#
_symmetry.space_group_name_H-M   'P 1'
#
loop_
_entity.id
_entity.type
_entity.pdbx_description
1 polymer ?
#
loop_
_entity_poly.entity_id
_entity_poly.type
_entity_poly.pdbx_seq_one_letter_code
_entity_poly.pdbx_strand_id
1 'polypeptide(L)'
;MSRLYRPPPTNQRPRDTLDQALHSSVDSALKNLKKCRNQYKTILATFQDELDILERLYYKGKNQHRSALFWKRVAETRRYGSRLTEINLVQLIDDMQHSFFDTNTDNVKKALKGAWAYYPDAKFVSYMRNRLELISNLASKTHARLSQAYRSLSLAMQSGAFIQYIVLLVAIVSRMNILTVELLAGIQHASSTVRHLHDTLENLAPPTSPEVVSQGLDIISIDPTQLDPSALDYLVSDTIKSESHASRIPTLFPSATHDPSLNRDRSILTETGKPEVKKKKTRKKDEIDNIFGF
;
A
#
# COMPACT_ATOMS: atom_id res chain seq x y z
N MET A 1 8.66 3.73 9.16
CA MET A 1 10.13 3.52 9.08
C MET A 1 10.48 2.11 9.49
N SER A 2 10.39 1.15 8.56
CA SER A 2 10.98 -0.18 8.77
C SER A 2 12.50 0.01 8.78
N ARG A 3 13.21 -0.52 9.77
CA ARG A 3 14.69 -0.59 9.74
C ARG A 3 15.07 -1.31 8.45
N LEU A 4 15.48 -0.55 7.44
CA LEU A 4 15.79 -1.08 6.12
C LEU A 4 17.03 -1.94 6.30
N TYR A 5 16.86 -3.26 6.26
CA TYR A 5 17.98 -4.17 6.13
C TYR A 5 18.77 -3.71 4.91
N ARG A 6 20.03 -3.36 5.12
CA ARG A 6 20.94 -3.06 4.03
C ARG A 6 21.00 -4.30 3.14
N PRO A 7 20.81 -4.17 1.81
CA PRO A 7 20.96 -5.32 0.93
C PRO A 7 22.36 -5.91 1.11
N PRO A 8 22.49 -7.25 1.15
CA PRO A 8 23.81 -7.87 1.17
C PRO A 8 24.59 -7.48 -0.10
N PRO A 9 25.93 -7.43 -0.04
CA PRO A 9 26.73 -7.16 -1.23
C PRO A 9 26.42 -8.19 -2.31
N THR A 10 26.24 -7.72 -3.53
CA THR A 10 25.96 -8.56 -4.70
C THR A 10 27.25 -9.23 -5.14
N ASN A 11 27.61 -10.34 -4.51
CA ASN A 11 28.71 -11.19 -4.98
C ASN A 11 28.26 -11.85 -6.28
N GLN A 12 28.72 -11.31 -7.41
CA GLN A 12 28.41 -11.80 -8.75
C GLN A 12 29.37 -12.92 -9.15
N ARG A 13 28.83 -13.99 -9.74
CA ARG A 13 29.62 -15.08 -10.33
C ARG A 13 29.49 -15.09 -11.85
N PRO A 14 30.56 -15.41 -12.61
CA PRO A 14 30.49 -15.44 -14.06
C PRO A 14 29.49 -16.49 -14.56
N ARG A 15 28.73 -16.16 -15.59
CA ARG A 15 27.76 -17.05 -16.25
C ARG A 15 28.36 -18.39 -16.66
N ASP A 16 29.61 -18.40 -17.11
CA ASP A 16 30.27 -19.62 -17.62
C ASP A 16 30.50 -20.68 -16.54
N THR A 17 30.41 -20.30 -15.26
CA THR A 17 30.46 -21.25 -14.14
C THR A 17 29.14 -22.01 -13.94
N LEU A 18 28.05 -21.54 -14.57
CA LEU A 18 26.72 -22.14 -14.48
C LEU A 18 26.52 -23.14 -15.62
N ASP A 19 26.01 -24.33 -15.29
CA ASP A 19 25.64 -25.34 -16.30
C ASP A 19 24.72 -24.74 -17.38
N GLN A 20 25.07 -24.99 -18.64
CA GLN A 20 24.38 -24.48 -19.81
C GLN A 20 22.91 -24.93 -19.86
N ALA A 21 22.60 -26.11 -19.29
CA ALA A 21 21.23 -26.61 -19.19
C ALA A 21 20.30 -25.65 -18.43
N LEU A 22 20.83 -24.88 -17.47
CA LEU A 22 20.05 -23.98 -16.62
C LEU A 22 19.89 -22.57 -17.19
N HIS A 23 20.62 -22.23 -18.26
CA HIS A 23 20.59 -20.87 -18.81
C HIS A 23 19.19 -20.48 -19.28
N SER A 24 18.47 -21.41 -19.92
CA SER A 24 17.09 -21.19 -20.38
C SER A 24 16.10 -20.93 -19.23
N SER A 25 16.32 -21.57 -18.08
CA SER A 25 15.53 -21.38 -16.86
C SER A 25 15.73 -19.96 -16.31
N VAL A 26 16.98 -19.50 -16.25
CA VAL A 26 17.34 -18.13 -15.83
C VAL A 26 16.76 -17.09 -16.78
N ASP A 27 16.87 -17.30 -18.10
CA ASP A 27 16.32 -16.38 -19.11
C ASP A 27 14.79 -16.22 -18.96
N SER A 28 14.09 -17.34 -18.77
CA SER A 28 12.64 -17.34 -18.51
C SER A 28 12.30 -16.55 -17.25
N ALA A 29 13.05 -16.77 -16.16
CA ALA A 29 12.84 -16.05 -14.91
C ALA A 29 13.09 -14.54 -15.05
N LEU A 30 14.17 -14.12 -15.71
CA LEU A 30 14.45 -12.70 -15.96
C LEU A 30 13.37 -12.03 -16.81
N LYS A 31 12.84 -12.75 -17.81
CA LYS A 31 11.71 -12.29 -18.63
C LYS A 31 10.44 -12.11 -17.79
N ASN A 32 10.15 -13.05 -16.88
CA ASN A 32 9.00 -12.97 -15.97
C ASN A 32 9.16 -11.80 -14.99
N LEU A 33 10.35 -11.61 -14.40
CA LEU A 33 10.64 -10.45 -13.54
C LEU A 33 10.45 -9.12 -14.28
N LYS A 34 10.84 -9.05 -15.56
CA LYS A 34 10.63 -7.85 -16.40
C LYS A 34 9.15 -7.56 -16.61
N LYS A 35 8.34 -8.60 -16.82
CA LYS A 35 6.88 -8.48 -16.94
C LYS A 35 6.27 -7.97 -15.62
N CYS A 36 6.64 -8.58 -14.49
CA CYS A 36 6.21 -8.14 -13.15
C CYS A 36 6.57 -6.68 -12.90
N ARG A 37 7.80 -6.27 -13.18
CA ARG A 37 8.27 -4.89 -13.03
C ARG A 37 7.39 -3.89 -13.78
N ASN A 38 7.11 -4.15 -15.05
CA ASN A 38 6.28 -3.27 -15.88
C ASN A 38 4.85 -3.19 -15.33
N GLN A 39 4.29 -4.33 -14.91
CA GLN A 39 2.98 -4.39 -14.29
C GLN A 39 2.94 -3.56 -12.98
N TYR A 40 3.92 -3.74 -12.10
CA TYR A 40 4.00 -2.98 -10.84
C TYR A 40 4.11 -1.48 -11.06
N LYS A 41 4.88 -1.06 -12.07
CA LYS A 41 4.99 0.36 -12.41
C LYS A 41 3.64 0.97 -12.74
N THR A 42 2.83 0.28 -13.55
CA THR A 42 1.47 0.72 -13.89
C THR A 42 0.56 0.71 -12.66
N ILE A 43 0.49 -0.40 -11.93
CA ILE A 43 -0.39 -0.53 -10.76
C ILE A 43 -0.07 0.52 -9.69
N LEU A 44 1.22 0.70 -9.36
CA LEU A 44 1.63 1.64 -8.31
C LEU A 44 1.43 3.09 -8.72
N ALA A 45 1.59 3.43 -10.01
CA ALA A 45 1.25 4.76 -10.50
C ALA A 45 -0.25 5.05 -10.31
N THR A 46 -1.12 4.15 -10.77
CA THR A 46 -2.58 4.30 -10.58
C THR A 46 -2.98 4.29 -9.11
N PHE A 47 -2.32 3.48 -8.28
CA PHE A 47 -2.57 3.46 -6.84
C PHE A 47 -2.17 4.78 -6.17
N GLN A 48 -1.07 5.39 -6.60
CA GLN A 48 -0.63 6.70 -6.12
C GLN A 48 -1.63 7.79 -6.51
N ASP A 49 -2.18 7.77 -7.73
CA ASP A 49 -3.21 8.72 -8.16
C ASP A 49 -4.44 8.67 -7.24
N GLU A 50 -4.92 7.47 -6.91
CA GLU A 50 -6.03 7.29 -5.96
C GLU A 50 -5.69 7.77 -4.54
N LEU A 51 -4.46 7.52 -4.09
CA LEU A 51 -3.98 7.98 -2.80
C LEU A 51 -3.91 9.52 -2.76
N ASP A 52 -3.47 10.18 -3.83
CA ASP A 52 -3.39 11.64 -3.93
C ASP A 52 -4.78 12.29 -3.88
N ILE A 53 -5.78 11.67 -4.53
CA ILE A 53 -7.18 12.10 -4.43
C ILE A 53 -7.66 11.94 -2.97
N LEU A 54 -7.38 10.78 -2.34
CA LEU A 54 -7.74 10.54 -0.95
C LEU A 54 -7.10 11.55 0.00
N GLU A 55 -5.84 11.91 -0.22
CA GLU A 55 -5.09 12.91 0.55
C GLU A 55 -5.75 14.29 0.48
N ARG A 56 -6.13 14.73 -0.73
CA ARG A 56 -6.83 16.00 -0.92
C ARG A 56 -8.19 16.02 -0.21
N LEU A 57 -8.97 14.95 -0.33
CA LEU A 57 -10.25 14.82 0.36
C LEU A 57 -10.08 14.80 1.87
N TYR A 58 -9.08 14.06 2.36
CA TYR A 58 -8.76 14.00 3.78
C TYR A 58 -8.41 15.37 4.33
N TYR A 59 -7.54 16.11 3.65
CA TYR A 59 -7.16 17.45 4.08
C TYR A 59 -8.38 18.37 4.18
N LYS A 60 -9.26 18.36 3.17
CA LYS A 60 -10.48 19.18 3.14
C LYS A 60 -11.51 18.77 4.21
N GLY A 61 -11.70 17.47 4.44
CA GLY A 61 -12.70 16.94 5.37
C GLY A 61 -12.24 16.83 6.83
N LYS A 62 -10.95 17.05 7.13
CA LYS A 62 -10.35 16.81 8.45
C LYS A 62 -11.07 17.52 9.59
N ASN A 63 -11.41 18.80 9.40
CA ASN A 63 -12.02 19.60 10.47
C ASN A 63 -13.51 19.28 10.67
N GLN A 64 -14.21 18.87 9.60
CA GLN A 64 -15.65 18.57 9.64
C GLN A 64 -15.94 17.17 10.20
N HIS A 65 -15.04 16.21 9.95
CA HIS A 65 -15.31 14.80 10.23
C HIS A 65 -14.36 14.17 11.26
N ARG A 66 -13.54 14.98 11.97
CA ARG A 66 -12.52 14.46 12.91
C ARG A 66 -13.07 13.45 13.92
N SER A 67 -14.28 13.68 14.43
CA SER A 67 -14.94 12.84 15.43
C SER A 67 -15.73 11.67 14.82
N ALA A 68 -15.98 11.67 13.51
CA ALA A 68 -16.78 10.65 12.86
C ALA A 68 -16.05 9.31 12.82
N LEU A 69 -16.77 8.21 13.07
CA LEU A 69 -16.18 6.87 13.10
C LEU A 69 -15.61 6.44 11.75
N PHE A 70 -16.31 6.76 10.65
CA PHE A 70 -15.83 6.46 9.29
C PHE A 70 -14.52 7.21 8.98
N TRP A 71 -14.30 8.38 9.59
CA TRP A 71 -13.09 9.18 9.37
C TRP A 71 -11.83 8.50 9.88
N LYS A 72 -11.93 7.76 11.00
CA LYS A 72 -10.83 6.94 11.52
C LYS A 72 -10.40 5.89 10.50
N ARG A 73 -11.36 5.32 9.74
CA ARG A 73 -11.08 4.36 8.66
C ARG A 73 -10.39 5.01 7.46
N VAL A 74 -10.83 6.21 7.07
CA VAL A 74 -10.14 6.99 6.03
C VAL A 74 -8.68 7.28 6.41
N ALA A 75 -8.44 7.70 7.66
CA ALA A 75 -7.09 7.95 8.17
C ALA A 75 -6.22 6.67 8.15
N GLU A 76 -6.81 5.52 8.49
CA GLU A 76 -6.14 4.23 8.41
C GLU A 76 -5.82 3.82 6.97
N THR A 77 -6.76 3.97 6.04
CA THR A 77 -6.54 3.72 4.60
C THR A 77 -5.35 4.52 4.09
N ARG A 78 -5.27 5.81 4.41
CA ARG A 78 -4.13 6.66 4.03
C ARG A 78 -2.81 6.12 4.54
N ARG A 79 -2.73 5.81 5.84
CA ARG A 79 -1.51 5.29 6.47
C ARG A 79 -1.00 4.02 5.78
N TYR A 80 -1.89 3.07 5.47
CA TYR A 80 -1.51 1.84 4.76
C TYR A 80 -1.19 2.09 3.29
N GLY A 81 -1.92 2.98 2.63
CA GLY A 81 -1.64 3.43 1.27
C GLY A 81 -0.23 4.00 1.14
N SER A 82 0.12 5.00 1.97
CA SER A 82 1.47 5.60 1.98
C SER A 82 2.56 4.57 2.27
N ARG A 83 2.34 3.67 3.24
CA ARG A 83 3.33 2.63 3.56
C ARG A 83 3.55 1.65 2.41
N LEU A 84 2.53 1.40 1.59
CA LEU A 84 2.64 0.52 0.42
C LEU A 84 3.45 1.19 -0.70
N THR A 85 3.31 2.51 -0.89
CA THR A 85 4.06 3.25 -1.91
C THR A 85 5.51 3.49 -1.53
N GLU A 86 5.82 3.61 -0.23
CA GLU A 86 7.19 3.71 0.31
C GLU A 86 8.09 2.49 0.05
N ILE A 87 7.53 1.32 -0.29
CA ILE A 87 8.30 0.07 -0.41
C ILE A 87 9.24 0.02 -1.62
N ASN A 88 9.07 0.90 -2.62
CA ASN A 88 9.88 0.93 -3.85
C ASN A 88 10.00 -0.45 -4.52
N LEU A 89 8.88 -1.18 -4.66
CA LEU A 89 8.85 -2.54 -5.22
C LEU A 89 9.49 -2.62 -6.63
N VAL A 90 9.29 -1.59 -7.46
CA VAL A 90 9.91 -1.52 -8.79
C VAL A 90 11.43 -1.52 -8.69
N GLN A 91 11.99 -0.72 -7.78
CA GLN A 91 13.44 -0.68 -7.55
C GLN A 91 13.95 -2.03 -7.04
N LEU A 92 13.22 -2.67 -6.14
CA LEU A 92 13.58 -4.00 -5.63
C LEU A 92 13.73 -5.02 -6.77
N ILE A 93 12.76 -5.08 -7.69
CA ILE A 93 12.88 -5.97 -8.87
C ILE A 93 14.00 -5.53 -9.80
N ASP A 94 14.20 -4.23 -9.98
CA ASP A 94 15.31 -3.69 -10.78
C ASP A 94 16.67 -4.12 -10.20
N ASP A 95 16.87 -4.01 -8.88
CA ASP A 95 18.09 -4.46 -8.19
C ASP A 95 18.34 -5.95 -8.42
N MET A 96 17.29 -6.76 -8.35
CA MET A 96 17.38 -8.18 -8.67
C MET A 96 17.79 -8.41 -10.12
N GLN A 97 17.19 -7.70 -11.08
CA GLN A 97 17.56 -7.84 -12.49
C GLN A 97 18.99 -7.39 -12.74
N HIS A 98 19.40 -6.24 -12.21
CA HIS A 98 20.74 -5.70 -12.37
C HIS A 98 21.82 -6.63 -11.81
N SER A 99 21.50 -7.43 -10.79
CA SER A 99 22.45 -8.40 -10.25
C SER A 99 22.96 -9.44 -11.26
N PHE A 100 22.27 -9.63 -12.40
CA PHE A 100 22.66 -10.55 -13.48
C PHE A 100 23.50 -9.89 -14.59
N PHE A 101 23.63 -8.56 -14.56
CA PHE A 101 24.35 -7.79 -15.58
C PHE A 101 25.59 -7.14 -14.97
N ASP A 102 26.53 -6.79 -15.85
CA ASP A 102 27.77 -6.12 -15.44
C ASP A 102 27.47 -4.71 -14.93
N THR A 103 27.75 -4.47 -13.64
CA THR A 103 27.61 -3.16 -13.01
C THR A 103 28.66 -2.16 -13.47
N ASN A 104 29.73 -2.60 -14.13
CA ASN A 104 30.82 -1.73 -14.60
C ASN A 104 30.49 -0.99 -15.91
N THR A 105 29.33 -1.26 -16.51
CA THR A 105 28.91 -0.53 -17.71
C THR A 105 28.22 0.77 -17.33
N ASP A 106 28.79 1.91 -17.72
CA ASP A 106 28.21 3.26 -17.54
C ASP A 106 26.80 3.43 -18.15
N ASN A 107 26.31 2.44 -18.90
CA ASN A 107 25.01 2.42 -19.56
C ASN A 107 24.14 1.22 -19.11
N VAL A 108 23.60 1.29 -17.89
CA VAL A 108 22.63 0.33 -17.32
C VAL A 108 21.48 0.00 -18.29
N LYS A 109 20.96 1.01 -19.00
CA LYS A 109 19.85 0.82 -19.98
C LYS A 109 20.25 -0.02 -21.20
N LYS A 110 21.53 0.00 -21.59
CA LYS A 110 22.03 -0.84 -22.69
C LYS A 110 22.34 -2.24 -22.19
N ALA A 111 22.87 -2.37 -20.97
CA ALA A 111 23.16 -3.66 -20.34
C ALA A 111 21.93 -4.56 -20.27
N LEU A 112 20.77 -4.02 -19.87
CA LEU A 112 19.50 -4.77 -19.79
C LEU A 112 18.93 -5.28 -21.13
N LYS A 113 19.56 -4.94 -22.26
CA LYS A 113 19.18 -5.45 -23.59
C LYS A 113 20.04 -6.63 -24.05
N GLY A 114 21.20 -6.83 -23.43
CA GLY A 114 22.12 -7.91 -23.77
C GLY A 114 21.76 -9.24 -23.11
N ALA A 115 22.54 -10.26 -23.42
CA ALA A 115 22.55 -11.49 -22.62
C ALA A 115 23.11 -11.18 -21.23
N TRP A 116 22.59 -11.85 -20.20
CA TRP A 116 23.15 -11.74 -18.85
C TRP A 116 24.55 -12.37 -18.83
N ALA A 117 25.42 -11.80 -18.00
CA ALA A 117 26.84 -12.17 -17.91
C ALA A 117 27.20 -12.73 -16.53
N TYR A 118 26.38 -12.46 -15.52
CA TYR A 118 26.62 -12.84 -14.14
C TYR A 118 25.35 -13.39 -13.50
N TYR A 119 25.49 -14.05 -12.35
CA TYR A 119 24.36 -14.37 -11.48
C TYR A 119 24.70 -14.05 -10.01
N PRO A 120 23.70 -13.67 -9.19
CA PRO A 120 23.91 -13.32 -7.79
C PRO A 120 24.14 -14.55 -6.90
N ASP A 121 24.81 -14.33 -5.77
CA ASP A 121 24.94 -15.31 -4.69
C ASP A 121 23.58 -15.68 -4.06
N ALA A 122 23.47 -16.92 -3.56
CA ALA A 122 22.26 -17.46 -2.93
C ALA A 122 21.77 -16.59 -1.76
N LYS A 123 22.71 -15.99 -1.00
CA LYS A 123 22.38 -15.05 0.08
C LYS A 123 21.60 -13.84 -0.40
N PHE A 124 21.96 -13.28 -1.56
CA PHE A 124 21.25 -12.14 -2.14
C PHE A 124 19.85 -12.58 -2.62
N VAL A 125 19.73 -13.73 -3.28
CA VAL A 125 18.44 -14.25 -3.75
C VAL A 125 17.50 -14.56 -2.57
N SER A 126 18.02 -15.12 -1.48
CA SER A 126 17.28 -15.36 -0.24
C SER A 126 16.82 -14.05 0.42
N TYR A 127 17.68 -13.03 0.47
CA TYR A 127 17.29 -11.68 0.89
C TYR A 127 16.12 -11.15 0.04
N MET A 128 16.23 -11.25 -1.29
CA MET A 128 15.19 -10.81 -2.21
C MET A 128 13.85 -11.52 -1.99
N ARG A 129 13.88 -12.84 -1.78
CA ARG A 129 12.70 -13.64 -1.43
C ARG A 129 12.06 -13.14 -0.13
N ASN A 130 12.84 -12.98 0.94
CA ASN A 130 12.34 -12.51 2.23
C ASN A 130 11.74 -11.10 2.14
N ARG A 131 12.34 -10.23 1.32
CA ARG A 131 11.79 -8.90 1.04
C ARG A 131 10.43 -8.98 0.36
N LEU A 132 10.29 -9.80 -0.69
CA LEU A 132 9.00 -9.98 -1.38
C LEU A 132 7.92 -10.54 -0.45
N GLU A 133 8.28 -11.44 0.46
CA GLU A 133 7.35 -11.97 1.47
C GLU A 133 6.86 -10.89 2.44
N LEU A 134 7.74 -10.04 2.95
CA LEU A 134 7.35 -8.91 3.79
C LEU A 134 6.42 -7.93 3.06
N ILE A 135 6.66 -7.71 1.77
CA ILE A 135 5.83 -6.84 0.93
C ILE A 135 4.47 -7.48 0.69
N SER A 136 4.42 -8.78 0.42
CA SER A 136 3.19 -9.56 0.31
C SER A 136 2.35 -9.45 1.58
N ASN A 137 2.98 -9.59 2.75
CA ASN A 137 2.31 -9.45 4.05
C ASN A 137 1.75 -8.05 4.26
N LEU A 138 2.47 -6.99 3.84
CA LEU A 138 1.92 -5.64 3.91
C LEU A 138 0.75 -5.47 2.93
N ALA A 139 0.88 -5.90 1.68
CA ALA A 139 -0.17 -5.79 0.67
C ALA A 139 -1.45 -6.53 1.11
N SER A 140 -1.32 -7.74 1.66
CA SER A 140 -2.42 -8.50 2.26
C SER A 140 -3.09 -7.71 3.40
N LYS A 141 -2.29 -7.12 4.30
CA LYS A 141 -2.81 -6.28 5.38
C LYS A 141 -3.53 -5.04 4.85
N THR A 142 -2.99 -4.38 3.82
CA THR A 142 -3.61 -3.23 3.16
C THR A 142 -4.95 -3.62 2.52
N HIS A 143 -5.02 -4.76 1.83
CA HIS A 143 -6.27 -5.30 1.26
C HIS A 143 -7.35 -5.54 2.34
N ALA A 144 -6.98 -6.15 3.46
CA ALA A 144 -7.91 -6.36 4.58
C ALA A 144 -8.44 -5.04 5.14
N ARG A 145 -7.58 -4.01 5.27
CA ARG A 145 -7.97 -2.68 5.76
C ARG A 145 -8.84 -1.92 4.79
N LEU A 146 -8.56 -1.98 3.48
CA LEU A 146 -9.40 -1.40 2.44
C LEU A 146 -10.79 -2.06 2.43
N SER A 147 -10.85 -3.39 2.54
CA SER A 147 -12.11 -4.12 2.63
C SER A 147 -12.93 -3.75 3.88
N GLN A 148 -12.26 -3.56 5.03
CA GLN A 148 -12.91 -3.09 6.25
C GLN A 148 -13.41 -1.64 6.11
N ALA A 149 -12.62 -0.76 5.50
CA ALA A 149 -13.00 0.63 5.25
C ALA A 149 -14.21 0.71 4.32
N TYR A 150 -14.25 -0.10 3.25
CA TYR A 150 -15.39 -0.19 2.35
C TYR A 150 -16.68 -0.51 3.11
N ARG A 151 -16.69 -1.59 3.90
CA ARG A 151 -17.87 -1.99 4.70
C ARG A 151 -18.31 -0.87 5.66
N SER A 152 -17.35 -0.24 6.35
CA SER A 152 -17.65 0.86 7.27
C SER A 152 -18.24 2.09 6.57
N LEU A 153 -17.77 2.42 5.37
CA LEU A 153 -18.27 3.54 4.58
C LEU A 153 -19.66 3.22 3.99
N SER A 154 -19.88 1.99 3.53
CA SER A 154 -21.20 1.54 3.07
C SER A 154 -22.25 1.63 4.17
N LEU A 155 -21.90 1.29 5.42
CA LEU A 155 -22.79 1.49 6.56
C LEU A 155 -23.04 2.97 6.86
N ALA A 156 -21.99 3.80 6.84
CA ALA A 156 -22.13 5.24 7.06
C ALA A 156 -23.06 5.91 6.03
N MET A 157 -23.05 5.42 4.79
CA MET A 157 -23.93 5.89 3.71
C MET A 157 -25.43 5.71 4.02
N GLN A 158 -25.80 4.69 4.81
CA GLN A 158 -27.19 4.44 5.20
C GLN A 158 -27.78 5.54 6.09
N SER A 159 -26.92 6.34 6.75
CA SER A 159 -27.36 7.46 7.59
C SER A 159 -27.95 8.64 6.80
N GLY A 160 -27.77 8.68 5.48
CA GLY A 160 -28.21 9.80 4.64
C GLY A 160 -27.33 11.06 4.72
N ALA A 161 -26.50 11.19 5.75
CA ALA A 161 -25.63 12.33 5.94
C ALA A 161 -24.40 12.25 5.02
N PHE A 162 -24.08 13.36 4.35
CA PHE A 162 -22.88 13.48 3.51
C PHE A 162 -22.74 12.40 2.42
N ILE A 163 -23.85 11.85 1.90
CA ILE A 163 -23.84 10.73 0.93
C ILE A 163 -22.87 10.97 -0.23
N GLN A 164 -22.91 12.16 -0.85
CA GLN A 164 -22.05 12.49 -1.99
C GLN A 164 -20.56 12.31 -1.66
N TYR A 165 -20.15 12.71 -0.45
CA TYR A 165 -18.78 12.58 0.01
C TYR A 165 -18.41 11.13 0.34
N ILE A 166 -19.32 10.40 1.01
CA ILE A 166 -19.10 8.99 1.36
C ILE A 166 -19.02 8.11 0.11
N VAL A 167 -19.88 8.34 -0.89
CA VAL A 167 -19.86 7.62 -2.16
C VAL A 167 -18.51 7.78 -2.87
N LEU A 168 -17.95 8.99 -2.85
CA LEU A 168 -16.62 9.23 -3.42
C LEU A 168 -15.53 8.46 -2.68
N LEU A 169 -15.56 8.44 -1.35
CA LEU A 169 -14.62 7.64 -0.55
C LEU A 169 -14.76 6.13 -0.81
N VAL A 170 -15.99 5.63 -0.94
CA VAL A 170 -16.27 4.22 -1.28
C VAL A 170 -15.65 3.88 -2.65
N ALA A 171 -15.82 4.76 -3.65
CA ALA A 171 -15.27 4.54 -4.98
C ALA A 171 -13.74 4.46 -4.96
N ILE A 172 -13.07 5.39 -4.27
CA ILE A 172 -11.60 5.40 -4.11
C ILE A 172 -11.12 4.13 -3.41
N VAL A 173 -11.71 3.80 -2.25
CA VAL A 173 -11.33 2.60 -1.48
C VAL A 173 -11.53 1.33 -2.31
N SER A 174 -12.62 1.24 -3.08
CA SER A 174 -12.88 0.10 -3.96
C SER A 174 -11.81 -0.06 -5.04
N ARG A 175 -11.44 1.03 -5.74
CA ARG A 175 -10.39 0.99 -6.76
C ARG A 175 -9.02 0.66 -6.16
N MET A 176 -8.64 1.29 -5.05
CA MET A 176 -7.43 0.93 -4.32
C MET A 176 -7.42 -0.55 -3.89
N ASN A 177 -8.57 -1.11 -3.52
CA ASN A 177 -8.69 -2.51 -3.12
C ASN A 177 -8.40 -3.46 -4.30
N ILE A 178 -8.98 -3.18 -5.47
CA ILE A 178 -8.75 -3.94 -6.70
C ILE A 178 -7.26 -3.90 -7.09
N LEU A 179 -6.66 -2.71 -7.08
CA LEU A 179 -5.23 -2.53 -7.37
C LEU A 179 -4.35 -3.29 -6.38
N THR A 180 -4.72 -3.34 -5.09
CA THR A 180 -3.98 -4.10 -4.08
C THR A 180 -4.06 -5.60 -4.31
N VAL A 181 -5.22 -6.12 -4.73
CA VAL A 181 -5.39 -7.54 -5.10
C VAL A 181 -4.54 -7.88 -6.32
N GLU A 182 -4.54 -7.04 -7.35
CA GLU A 182 -3.72 -7.24 -8.54
C GLU A 182 -2.22 -7.21 -8.18
N LEU A 183 -1.81 -6.25 -7.33
CA LEU A 183 -0.45 -6.15 -6.82
C LEU A 183 -0.04 -7.43 -6.08
N LEU A 184 -0.91 -7.97 -5.23
CA LEU A 184 -0.65 -9.19 -4.46
C LEU A 184 -0.43 -10.40 -5.38
N ALA A 185 -1.29 -10.59 -6.39
CA ALA A 185 -1.13 -11.64 -7.39
C ALA A 185 0.21 -11.51 -8.14
N GLY A 186 0.57 -10.28 -8.52
CA GLY A 186 1.85 -9.99 -9.12
C GLY A 186 3.03 -10.31 -8.19
N ILE A 187 2.98 -9.95 -6.90
CA ILE A 187 4.04 -10.23 -5.91
C ILE A 187 4.21 -11.74 -5.71
N GLN A 188 3.11 -12.50 -5.66
CA GLN A 188 3.15 -13.95 -5.56
C GLN A 188 3.85 -14.59 -6.77
N HIS A 189 3.58 -14.10 -7.98
CA HIS A 189 4.25 -14.56 -9.20
C HIS A 189 5.75 -14.22 -9.23
N ALA A 190 6.14 -13.02 -8.79
CA ALA A 190 7.56 -12.69 -8.63
C ALA A 190 8.23 -13.55 -7.56
N SER A 191 7.54 -13.81 -6.44
CA SER A 191 8.05 -14.65 -5.35
C SER A 191 8.28 -16.09 -5.80
N SER A 192 7.36 -16.67 -6.60
CA SER A 192 7.56 -18.01 -7.18
C SER A 192 8.72 -18.02 -8.17
N THR A 193 8.89 -16.96 -8.95
CA THR A 193 10.00 -16.82 -9.90
C THR A 193 11.35 -16.72 -9.19
N VAL A 194 11.44 -15.93 -8.11
CA VAL A 194 12.66 -15.80 -7.30
C VAL A 194 12.96 -17.09 -6.55
N ARG A 195 11.93 -17.80 -6.05
CA ARG A 195 12.12 -19.12 -5.42
C ARG A 195 12.67 -20.14 -6.42
N HIS A 196 12.08 -20.22 -7.61
CA HIS A 196 12.57 -21.10 -8.67
C HIS A 196 14.03 -20.80 -9.06
N LEU A 197 14.39 -19.52 -9.14
CA LEU A 197 15.78 -19.09 -9.34
C LEU A 197 16.68 -19.54 -8.19
N HIS A 198 16.26 -19.35 -6.94
CA HIS A 198 17.00 -19.80 -5.77
C HIS A 198 17.28 -21.30 -5.80
N ASP A 199 16.25 -22.11 -6.05
CA ASP A 199 16.36 -23.57 -6.11
C ASP A 199 17.26 -24.00 -7.29
N THR A 200 17.17 -23.33 -8.43
CA THR A 200 18.04 -23.58 -9.60
C THR A 200 19.51 -23.30 -9.27
N LEU A 201 19.80 -22.25 -8.50
CA LEU A 201 21.16 -21.83 -8.16
C LEU A 201 21.76 -22.62 -6.99
N GLU A 202 20.95 -23.06 -6.02
CA GLU A 202 21.44 -23.86 -4.88
C GLU A 202 21.78 -25.30 -5.26
N ASN A 203 21.03 -25.92 -6.18
CA ASN A 203 21.27 -27.29 -6.62
C ASN A 203 22.61 -27.47 -7.36
N LEU A 204 23.30 -26.38 -7.69
CA LEU A 204 24.65 -26.37 -8.27
C LEU A 204 25.77 -26.37 -7.26
N ALA A 205 25.50 -26.04 -5.99
CA ALA A 205 26.54 -26.09 -4.99
C ALA A 205 26.92 -27.57 -4.80
N PRO A 206 28.12 -28.03 -5.21
CA PRO A 206 28.58 -29.34 -4.77
C PRO A 206 28.48 -29.34 -3.24
N PRO A 207 28.06 -30.47 -2.61
CA PRO A 207 28.01 -30.56 -1.16
C PRO A 207 29.38 -30.16 -0.67
N THR A 208 29.48 -28.95 -0.13
CA THR A 208 30.76 -28.37 0.23
C THR A 208 31.27 -29.33 1.28
N SER A 209 32.33 -30.06 0.94
CA SER A 209 32.94 -31.02 1.86
C SER A 209 33.06 -30.31 3.18
N PRO A 210 32.54 -30.88 4.29
CA PRO A 210 32.35 -30.15 5.54
C PRO A 210 33.68 -29.50 5.90
N GLU A 211 33.78 -28.21 5.59
CA GLU A 211 34.91 -27.40 5.98
C GLU A 211 34.77 -27.43 7.50
N VAL A 212 35.67 -28.18 8.15
CA VAL A 212 35.80 -28.23 9.59
C VAL A 212 36.24 -26.84 10.00
N VAL A 213 35.29 -25.92 10.02
CA VAL A 213 35.43 -24.62 10.62
C VAL A 213 35.40 -24.90 12.11
N SER A 214 36.58 -25.26 12.64
CA SER A 214 36.91 -25.15 14.06
C SER A 214 36.88 -23.67 14.46
N GLN A 215 35.71 -23.04 14.38
CA GLN A 215 35.43 -21.82 15.11
C GLN A 215 35.01 -22.25 16.50
N GLY A 216 35.90 -22.00 17.47
CA GLY A 216 35.58 -22.06 18.88
C GLY A 216 34.37 -21.17 19.15
N LEU A 217 33.21 -21.81 19.29
CA LEU A 217 32.00 -21.20 19.82
C LEU A 217 32.13 -21.27 21.35
N ASP A 218 32.50 -20.14 21.95
CA ASP A 218 32.18 -19.89 23.34
C ASP A 218 30.64 -19.83 23.45
N ILE A 219 30.08 -20.94 23.92
CA ILE A 219 28.65 -21.10 24.18
C ILE A 219 28.28 -20.16 25.33
N ILE A 220 27.76 -18.98 25.00
CA ILE A 220 26.92 -18.23 25.94
C ILE A 220 25.58 -18.97 25.97
N SER A 221 25.42 -19.80 27.00
CA SER A 221 24.18 -20.45 27.37
C SER A 221 23.13 -19.38 27.68
N ILE A 222 22.19 -19.18 26.75
CA ILE A 222 21.02 -18.34 26.98
C ILE A 222 19.92 -19.24 27.56
N ASP A 223 19.58 -18.96 28.80
CA ASP A 223 18.56 -19.63 29.59
C ASP A 223 17.15 -19.45 28.98
N PRO A 224 16.46 -20.53 28.56
CA PRO A 224 15.16 -20.44 27.88
C PRO A 224 13.97 -20.10 28.80
N THR A 225 14.22 -19.73 30.06
CA THR A 225 13.15 -19.53 31.06
C THR A 225 12.59 -18.10 31.16
N GLN A 226 12.97 -17.16 30.28
CA GLN A 226 12.49 -15.77 30.31
C GLN A 226 11.75 -15.31 29.03
N LEU A 227 10.84 -16.14 28.52
CA LEU A 227 9.85 -15.68 27.53
C LEU A 227 8.50 -15.43 28.22
N ASP A 228 8.20 -14.16 28.41
CA ASP A 228 6.92 -13.62 28.91
C ASP A 228 5.77 -14.03 27.96
N PRO A 229 4.78 -14.83 28.42
CA PRO A 229 3.65 -15.29 27.61
C PRO A 229 2.64 -14.18 27.24
N SER A 230 2.77 -12.96 27.76
CA SER A 230 1.71 -11.94 27.67
C SER A 230 1.58 -11.24 26.30
N ALA A 231 2.41 -11.55 25.31
CA ALA A 231 2.43 -10.82 24.03
C ALA A 231 1.63 -11.47 22.89
N LEU A 232 1.03 -12.65 23.11
CA LEU A 232 0.39 -13.45 22.05
C LEU A 232 -1.16 -13.35 22.00
N ASP A 233 -1.79 -12.61 22.91
CA ASP A 233 -3.26 -12.52 23.00
C ASP A 233 -3.91 -11.43 22.13
N TYR A 234 -3.15 -10.67 21.33
CA TYR A 234 -3.70 -9.54 20.56
C TYR A 234 -4.09 -9.85 19.10
N LEU A 235 -4.05 -11.11 18.66
CA LEU A 235 -4.35 -11.48 17.26
C LEU A 235 -5.51 -12.44 17.05
N VAL A 236 -6.22 -12.88 18.09
CA VAL A 236 -7.37 -13.78 17.95
C VAL A 236 -8.53 -13.31 18.83
N SER A 237 -9.24 -12.27 18.40
CA SER A 237 -10.59 -11.95 18.88
C SER A 237 -11.25 -10.98 17.91
N ASP A 238 -11.69 -11.51 16.77
CA ASP A 238 -12.81 -10.95 16.00
C ASP A 238 -13.43 -12.07 15.15
N THR A 239 -13.76 -13.18 15.82
CA THR A 239 -14.71 -14.15 15.30
C THR A 239 -16.10 -13.60 15.55
N ILE A 240 -16.61 -12.86 14.58
CA ILE A 240 -17.99 -12.37 14.55
C ILE A 240 -18.92 -13.58 14.64
N LYS A 241 -19.57 -13.75 15.78
CA LYS A 241 -20.77 -14.59 15.90
C LYS A 241 -21.83 -14.00 14.98
N SER A 242 -22.08 -14.67 13.86
CA SER A 242 -23.25 -14.43 13.02
C SER A 242 -24.46 -15.05 13.72
N GLU A 243 -25.11 -14.26 14.56
CA GLU A 243 -26.43 -14.58 15.08
C GLU A 243 -27.46 -14.10 14.05
N SER A 244 -28.17 -15.07 13.47
CA SER A 244 -29.25 -14.85 12.52
C SER A 244 -30.48 -14.28 13.23
N HIS A 245 -30.52 -12.95 13.39
CA HIS A 245 -31.76 -12.26 13.72
C HIS A 245 -32.55 -12.00 12.44
N ALA A 246 -33.69 -12.68 12.34
CA ALA A 246 -34.69 -12.53 11.29
C ALA A 246 -35.06 -11.06 11.07
N SER A 247 -34.97 -10.64 9.81
CA SER A 247 -35.40 -9.36 9.28
C SER A 247 -36.86 -9.08 9.63
N ARG A 248 -37.11 -8.20 10.60
CA ARG A 248 -38.40 -7.49 10.72
C ARG A 248 -38.34 -6.28 9.81
N ILE A 249 -39.04 -6.39 8.69
CA ILE A 249 -39.32 -5.30 7.76
C ILE A 249 -40.06 -4.19 8.52
N PRO A 250 -39.56 -2.94 8.56
CA PRO A 250 -40.34 -1.80 9.03
C PRO A 250 -41.42 -1.49 8.00
N THR A 251 -42.66 -1.64 8.44
CA THR A 251 -43.90 -1.34 7.72
C THR A 251 -43.91 0.11 7.23
N LEU A 252 -44.30 0.28 5.97
CA LEU A 252 -44.54 1.53 5.26
C LEU A 252 -45.43 2.49 6.07
N PHE A 253 -44.96 3.73 6.25
CA PHE A 253 -45.83 4.84 6.63
C PHE A 253 -46.66 5.29 5.42
N PRO A 254 -47.97 5.55 5.60
CA PRO A 254 -48.82 6.10 4.55
C PRO A 254 -48.51 7.59 4.33
N SER A 255 -48.40 7.94 3.04
CA SER A 255 -48.29 9.30 2.53
C SER A 255 -49.62 10.04 2.76
N ALA A 256 -49.64 10.98 3.71
CA ALA A 256 -50.74 11.91 3.87
C ALA A 256 -50.61 13.05 2.86
N THR A 257 -51.55 13.09 1.93
CA THR A 257 -51.93 14.24 1.10
C THR A 257 -52.36 15.41 1.99
N HIS A 258 -51.81 16.60 1.77
CA HIS A 258 -52.50 17.84 2.12
C HIS A 258 -52.20 18.96 1.13
N ASP A 259 -53.29 19.59 0.72
CA ASP A 259 -53.48 20.59 -0.33
C ASP A 259 -52.67 21.89 -0.22
N PRO A 260 -52.56 22.64 -1.34
CA PRO A 260 -52.05 24.00 -1.39
C PRO A 260 -53.17 25.01 -1.13
N SER A 261 -52.94 26.07 -0.34
CA SER A 261 -53.55 27.38 -0.60
C SER A 261 -53.08 28.50 0.35
N LEU A 262 -53.16 29.72 -0.19
CA LEU A 262 -53.28 31.04 0.44
C LEU A 262 -52.02 31.82 0.83
N ASN A 263 -51.61 32.68 -0.12
CA ASN A 263 -51.62 34.14 -0.01
C ASN A 263 -51.53 34.76 1.40
N ARG A 264 -50.49 35.59 1.61
CA ARG A 264 -50.70 36.88 2.28
C ARG A 264 -49.66 37.92 1.89
N ASP A 265 -50.15 38.93 1.17
CA ASP A 265 -49.62 40.29 1.10
C ASP A 265 -49.37 40.89 2.49
N ARG A 266 -48.27 41.63 2.67
CA ARG A 266 -48.32 43.11 2.77
C ARG A 266 -46.94 43.72 3.09
N SER A 267 -46.65 44.76 2.32
CA SER A 267 -45.83 45.94 2.58
C SER A 267 -45.55 46.30 4.05
N ILE A 268 -44.41 46.94 4.31
CA ILE A 268 -44.35 48.32 4.83
C ILE A 268 -42.93 48.87 4.66
N LEU A 269 -42.84 49.95 3.88
CA LEU A 269 -41.76 50.94 3.90
C LEU A 269 -41.68 51.57 5.29
N THR A 270 -40.47 51.71 5.83
CA THR A 270 -40.13 52.90 6.62
C THR A 270 -38.71 53.32 6.27
N GLU A 271 -38.63 54.48 5.61
CA GLU A 271 -37.45 55.33 5.57
C GLU A 271 -37.08 55.76 6.99
N THR A 272 -35.78 55.81 7.27
CA THR A 272 -35.02 56.89 7.91
C THR A 272 -33.88 56.31 8.74
N GLY A 273 -32.63 56.52 8.30
CA GLY A 273 -31.48 56.12 9.10
C GLY A 273 -30.14 56.16 8.38
N LYS A 274 -29.56 57.36 8.30
CA LYS A 274 -28.13 57.74 8.26
C LYS A 274 -27.11 56.82 7.52
N PRO A 275 -26.28 57.37 6.61
CA PRO A 275 -25.16 56.62 6.05
C PRO A 275 -24.06 56.44 7.11
N GLU A 276 -23.98 55.24 7.68
CA GLU A 276 -22.84 54.85 8.51
C GLU A 276 -21.64 54.59 7.58
N VAL A 277 -20.62 55.45 7.69
CA VAL A 277 -19.35 55.33 6.97
C VAL A 277 -18.67 54.03 7.42
N LYS A 278 -18.82 52.98 6.62
CA LYS A 278 -18.12 51.71 6.80
C LYS A 278 -16.61 51.95 6.68
N LYS A 279 -15.93 52.02 7.82
CA LYS A 279 -14.47 51.98 7.90
C LYS A 279 -13.99 50.73 7.17
N LYS A 280 -13.23 50.95 6.09
CA LYS A 280 -12.59 49.92 5.27
C LYS A 280 -11.65 49.12 6.17
N LYS A 281 -12.11 47.96 6.64
CA LYS A 281 -11.32 47.02 7.44
C LYS A 281 -10.19 46.52 6.54
N THR A 282 -8.99 47.08 6.72
CA THR A 282 -7.76 46.57 6.13
C THR A 282 -7.62 45.11 6.55
N ARG A 283 -7.81 44.20 5.59
CA ARG A 283 -7.51 42.78 5.79
C ARG A 283 -6.02 42.71 6.11
N LYS A 284 -5.68 42.20 7.30
CA LYS A 284 -4.31 41.75 7.58
C LYS A 284 -4.00 40.66 6.55
N LYS A 285 -2.95 40.86 5.76
CA LYS A 285 -2.38 39.80 4.92
C LYS A 285 -1.91 38.70 5.86
N ASP A 286 -2.47 37.50 5.70
CA ASP A 286 -1.97 36.31 6.37
C ASP A 286 -0.63 35.92 5.73
N GLU A 287 0.33 35.52 6.55
CA GLU A 287 1.71 35.15 6.14
C GLU A 287 1.75 34.01 5.09
N ILE A 288 0.63 33.31 4.88
CA ILE A 288 0.49 32.22 3.92
C ILE A 288 0.57 32.73 2.48
N ASP A 289 0.15 33.96 2.19
CA ASP A 289 0.22 34.53 0.84
C ASP A 289 1.67 34.82 0.39
N ASN A 290 2.61 34.98 1.33
CA ASN A 290 4.05 35.12 1.01
C ASN A 290 4.72 33.79 0.66
N ILE A 291 4.11 32.64 1.00
CA ILE A 291 4.68 31.32 0.71
C ILE A 291 4.26 30.84 -0.69
N PHE A 292 3.10 31.28 -1.19
CA PHE A 292 2.50 30.73 -2.41
C PHE A 292 2.43 31.67 -3.62
N GLY A 293 2.98 32.89 -3.53
CA GLY A 293 3.38 33.70 -4.69
C GLY A 293 2.35 33.81 -5.83
N PHE A 294 1.19 34.40 -5.54
CA PHE A 294 0.28 34.96 -6.55
C PHE A 294 0.27 36.48 -6.49
#